data_AF-A0A661ZI76-F1
#
_entry.id   AF-A0A661ZI76-F1
#
_cell.length_a   1.000
_cell.length_b   1.000
_cell.length_c   1.000
_cell.angle_alpha   90.00
_cell.angle_beta   90.00
_cell.angle_gamma   90.00
#
_symmetry.space_group_name_H-M   'P 1'
#
loop_
_entity.id
_entity.type
_entity.pdbx_description
1 polymer ?
#
loop_
_entity_poly.entity_id
_entity_poly.type
_entity_poly.pdbx_seq_one_letter_code
_entity_poly.pdbx_strand_id
1 'polypeptide(L)'
;MKDFLTFKKMITPMIIQVLFWIGVAAVVIGGFVSMFQYGGFWKGLLMVLIGPFIIRLWTELLIITFSINDSLRIIKNNTKKDTE
;
A
#
# COMPACT_ATOMS: atom_id res chain seq x y z
N MET A 1 -24.40 -0.47 3.44
CA MET A 1 -23.49 -1.42 4.14
C MET A 1 -23.40 -2.82 3.49
N LYS A 2 -24.30 -3.23 2.58
CA LYS A 2 -24.14 -4.49 1.81
C LYS A 2 -23.11 -4.42 0.68
N ASP A 3 -22.79 -3.23 0.17
CA ASP A 3 -21.81 -3.05 -0.93
C ASP A 3 -20.34 -3.30 -0.55
N PHE A 4 -20.01 -3.27 0.74
CA PHE A 4 -18.68 -3.62 1.24
C PHE A 4 -18.44 -5.13 1.25
N LEU A 5 -19.51 -5.94 1.23
CA LEU A 5 -19.43 -7.41 1.25
C LEU A 5 -19.66 -8.04 -0.13
N THR A 6 -20.18 -7.30 -1.11
CA THR A 6 -20.42 -7.81 -2.48
C THR A 6 -19.19 -7.76 -3.40
N PHE A 7 -17.96 -7.53 -2.90
CA PHE A 7 -16.75 -7.44 -3.74
C PHE A 7 -16.89 -6.46 -4.94
N LYS A 8 -17.83 -5.52 -4.85
CA LYS A 8 -18.12 -4.58 -5.93
C LYS A 8 -17.19 -3.37 -5.88
N LYS A 9 -16.72 -3.04 -4.69
CA LYS A 9 -15.68 -2.04 -4.44
C LYS A 9 -14.39 -2.75 -4.08
N MET A 10 -13.28 -2.43 -4.73
CA MET A 10 -12.00 -3.02 -4.39
C MET A 10 -11.58 -2.59 -2.97
N ILE A 11 -11.69 -3.53 -2.02
CA ILE A 11 -11.22 -3.34 -0.63
C ILE A 11 -9.69 -3.42 -0.59
N THR A 12 -9.09 -4.12 -1.54
CA THR A 12 -7.63 -4.31 -1.69
C THR A 12 -6.82 -3.01 -1.60
N PRO A 13 -7.10 -1.93 -2.35
CA PRO A 13 -6.37 -0.67 -2.22
C PRO A 13 -6.48 -0.05 -0.81
N MET A 14 -7.62 -0.20 -0.13
CA MET A 14 -7.78 0.28 1.25
C MET A 14 -6.97 -0.56 2.25
N ILE A 15 -6.93 -1.88 2.08
CA ILE A 15 -6.10 -2.77 2.90
C ILE A 15 -4.61 -2.43 2.72
N ILE A 16 -4.18 -2.17 1.49
CA ILE A 16 -2.79 -1.78 1.19
C ILE A 16 -2.42 -0.45 1.86
N GLN A 17 -3.34 0.52 1.94
CA GLN A 17 -3.10 1.77 2.67
C GLN A 17 -2.90 1.55 4.18
N VAL A 18 -3.63 0.62 4.80
CA VAL A 18 -3.44 0.27 6.22
C VAL A 18 -2.08 -0.41 6.42
N LEU A 19 -1.73 -1.34 5.53
CA LEU A 19 -0.43 -2.02 5.51
C LEU A 19 0.74 -1.04 5.34
N PHE A 20 0.58 0.00 4.52
CA PHE A 20 1.58 1.06 4.36
C PHE A 20 1.91 1.74 5.68
N TRP A 21 0.89 2.19 6.42
CA TRP A 21 1.09 2.87 7.70
C TRP A 21 1.76 1.96 8.72
N ILE A 22 1.38 0.67 8.76
CA ILE A 22 2.01 -0.33 9.63
C ILE A 22 3.48 -0.54 9.22
N GLY A 23 3.76 -0.66 7.92
CA GLY A 23 5.12 -0.82 7.41
C GLY A 23 6.02 0.37 7.71
N VAL A 24 5.51 1.60 7.53
CA VAL A 24 6.22 2.82 7.89
C VAL A 24 6.51 2.86 9.38
N ALA A 25 5.51 2.56 10.22
CA ALA A 25 5.71 2.49 11.67
C ALA A 25 6.78 1.45 12.05
N ALA A 26 6.77 0.27 11.44
CA ALA A 26 7.76 -0.78 11.68
C ALA A 26 9.18 -0.34 11.29
N VAL A 27 9.35 0.34 10.14
CA VAL A 27 10.64 0.87 9.70
C VAL A 27 11.14 1.99 10.61
N VAL A 28 10.27 2.89 11.02
CA VAL A 28 10.63 3.97 11.95
C VAL A 28 11.06 3.38 13.29
N ILE A 29 10.28 2.46 13.87
CA ILE A 29 10.60 1.82 15.14
C ILE A 29 11.88 0.99 15.03
N GLY A 30 12.03 0.15 14.00
CA GLY A 30 13.24 -0.66 13.78
C GLY A 30 14.49 0.20 13.55
N GLY A 31 14.34 1.31 12.83
CA GLY A 31 15.37 2.32 12.65
C GLY A 31 15.79 2.98 13.97
N PHE A 32 14.83 3.36 14.82
CA PHE A 32 15.14 3.88 16.16
C PHE A 32 15.82 2.83 17.04
N VAL A 33 15.34 1.58 17.06
CA VAL A 33 15.96 0.49 17.85
C VAL A 33 17.40 0.24 17.42
N SER A 34 17.68 0.23 16.11
CA SER A 34 19.04 0.05 15.60
C SER A 34 19.98 1.23 15.90
N MET A 35 19.45 2.44 16.16
CA MET A 35 20.26 3.56 16.64
C MET A 35 20.75 3.38 18.08
N PHE A 36 19.99 2.70 18.94
CA PHE A 36 20.37 2.43 20.33
C PHE A 36 21.35 1.26 20.49
N GLN A 37 21.62 0.49 19.41
CA GLN A 37 22.66 -0.53 19.41
C GLN A 37 24.04 0.08 19.15
N TYR A 38 25.06 -0.40 19.88
CA TYR A 38 26.45 0.06 19.75
C TYR A 38 26.92 0.02 18.28
N GLY A 39 27.27 1.19 17.74
CA GLY A 39 27.76 1.36 16.36
C GLY A 39 26.69 1.33 15.26
N GLY A 40 25.40 1.19 15.61
CA GLY A 40 24.28 1.09 14.68
C GLY A 40 23.66 2.43 14.24
N PHE A 41 24.07 3.56 14.84
CA PHE A 41 23.46 4.88 14.63
C PHE A 41 23.33 5.27 13.15
N TRP A 42 24.41 5.15 12.37
CA TRP A 42 24.39 5.48 10.94
C TRP A 42 23.48 4.57 10.13
N LYS A 43 23.41 3.28 10.48
CA LYS A 43 22.52 2.31 9.81
C LYS A 43 21.05 2.61 10.12
N GLY A 44 20.74 2.89 11.39
CA GLY A 44 19.38 3.27 11.79
C GLY A 44 18.92 4.57 11.15
N LEU A 45 19.79 5.59 11.08
CA LEU A 45 19.48 6.86 10.42
C LEU A 45 19.17 6.69 8.94
N LEU A 46 20.00 5.92 8.24
CA LEU A 46 19.80 5.64 6.82
C LEU A 46 18.51 4.83 6.58
N MET A 47 18.17 3.92 7.49
CA MET A 47 16.94 3.13 7.45
C MET A 47 15.68 3.97 7.67
N VAL A 48 15.68 4.90 8.63
CA VAL A 48 14.53 5.80 8.88
C VAL A 48 14.34 6.77 7.72
N LEU A 49 15.43 7.21 7.07
CA LEU A 49 15.35 8.17 5.96
C LEU A 49 14.91 7.51 4.64
N ILE A 50 15.52 6.38 4.29
CA ILE A 50 15.29 5.71 2.99
C ILE A 50 14.13 4.71 3.06
N GLY A 51 13.90 4.07 4.21
CA GLY A 51 12.91 3.01 4.35
C GLY A 51 11.47 3.45 4.02
N PRO A 52 10.97 4.60 4.51
CA PRO A 52 9.65 5.10 4.15
C PRO A 52 9.53 5.43 2.66
N PHE A 53 10.61 5.88 2.03
CA PHE A 53 10.63 6.18 0.59
C PHE A 53 10.45 4.91 -0.24
N ILE A 54 11.17 3.84 0.12
CA ILE A 54 11.02 2.52 -0.53
C ILE A 54 9.59 2.02 -0.34
N ILE A 55 9.08 2.01 0.90
CA ILE A 55 7.72 1.52 1.19
C ILE A 55 6.68 2.29 0.38
N ARG A 56 6.82 3.63 0.27
CA ARG A 56 5.91 4.47 -0.52
C ARG A 56 5.94 4.10 -2.00
N LEU A 57 7.12 3.95 -2.59
CA LEU A 57 7.27 3.57 -3.99
C LEU A 57 6.62 2.20 -4.28
N TRP A 58 6.90 1.20 -3.45
CA TRP A 58 6.35 -0.15 -3.61
C TRP A 58 4.82 -0.17 -3.44
N THR A 59 4.31 0.52 -2.43
CA THR A 59 2.88 0.58 -2.15
C THR A 59 2.11 1.28 -3.26
N GLU A 60 2.66 2.37 -3.81
CA GLU A 60 2.05 3.14 -4.90
C GLU A 60 1.92 2.29 -6.17
N LEU A 61 2.96 1.53 -6.53
CA LEU A 61 2.90 0.59 -7.66
C LEU A 61 1.86 -0.54 -7.44
N LEU A 62 1.74 -1.05 -6.21
CA LEU A 62 0.72 -2.05 -5.88
C LEU A 62 -0.70 -1.48 -6.03
N ILE A 63 -0.97 -0.31 -5.45
CA ILE A 63 -2.29 0.35 -5.53
C ILE A 63 -2.65 0.66 -6.98
N ILE A 64 -1.71 1.18 -7.77
CA ILE A 64 -1.93 1.49 -9.19
C ILE A 64 -2.34 0.24 -9.98
N THR A 65 -1.63 -0.88 -9.78
CA THR A 65 -1.94 -2.15 -10.47
C THR A 65 -3.37 -2.61 -10.18
N PHE A 66 -3.79 -2.54 -8.91
CA PHE A 66 -5.15 -2.87 -8.51
C PHE A 66 -6.18 -1.86 -9.05
N SER A 67 -5.85 -0.57 -9.09
CA SER A 67 -6.71 0.48 -9.65
C SER A 67 -6.98 0.29 -11.15
N ILE A 68 -5.96 -0.11 -11.91
CA ILE A 68 -6.10 -0.45 -13.33
C ILE A 68 -7.07 -1.63 -13.51
N ASN A 69 -6.94 -2.67 -12.67
CA ASN A 69 -7.84 -3.81 -12.72
C ASN A 69 -9.30 -3.43 -12.41
N ASP A 70 -9.54 -2.49 -11.48
CA ASP A 70 -10.89 -1.96 -11.23
C ASP A 70 -11.44 -1.23 -12.46
N SER A 71 -10.60 -0.39 -13.07
CA SER A 71 -10.97 0.42 -14.23
C SER A 71 -11.38 -0.47 -15.41
N LEU A 72 -10.64 -1.56 -15.66
CA LEU A 72 -10.98 -2.57 -16.67
C LEU A 72 -12.30 -3.29 -16.35
N ARG A 73 -12.56 -3.60 -15.08
CA ARG A 73 -13.82 -4.22 -14.66
C ARG A 73 -15.01 -3.29 -14.86
N ILE A 74 -14.84 -1.99 -14.63
CA ILE A 74 -15.87 -0.98 -14.88
C ILE A 74 -16.20 -0.90 -16.37
N ILE A 75 -15.18 -0.83 -17.24
CA ILE A 75 -15.37 -0.80 -18.70
C ILE A 75 -16.13 -2.04 -19.17
N LYS A 76 -15.73 -3.24 -18.72
CA LYS A 76 -16.41 -4.51 -19.05
C LYS A 76 -17.90 -4.49 -18.69
N ASN A 77 -18.26 -3.92 -17.54
CA ASN A 77 -19.65 -3.87 -17.09
C ASN A 77 -20.49 -2.86 -17.88
N ASN A 78 -19.88 -1.74 -18.33
CA ASN A 78 -20.58 -0.77 -19.18
C ASN A 78 -20.85 -1.35 -20.57
N THR A 79 -19.86 -1.99 -21.21
CA THR A 79 -20.04 -2.59 -22.54
C THR A 79 -21.10 -3.68 -22.55
N LYS A 80 -21.21 -4.50 -21.49
CA LYS A 80 -22.28 -5.53 -21.39
C LYS A 80 -23.68 -4.93 -21.33
N LYS A 81 -23.83 -3.75 -20.74
CA LYS A 81 -25.13 -3.10 -20.56
C LYS A 81 -25.67 -2.45 -21.85
N ASP A 82 -24.78 -2.15 -22.80
CA ASP A 82 -25.16 -1.64 -24.13
C ASP A 82 -25.55 -2.75 -25.11
N THR A 83 -25.36 -4.03 -24.73
CA THR A 83 -25.68 -5.20 -25.58
C THR A 83 -26.96 -5.93 -25.15
N GLU A 84 -27.60 -5.52 -24.05
CA GLU A 84 -28.90 -6.03 -23.54
C GLU A 84 -29.99 -4.96 -23.67
#